data_AF-A0A4Q4CKR6-F1
#
_entry.id   AF-A0A4Q4CKR6-F1
#
_cell.length_a   1.000
_cell.length_b   1.000
_cell.length_c   1.000
_cell.angle_alpha   90.00
_cell.angle_beta   90.00
_cell.angle_gamma   90.00
#
_symmetry.space_group_name_H-M   'P 1'
#
loop_
_entity.id
_entity.type
_entity.pdbx_description
1 polymer ?
#
loop_
_entity_poly.entity_id
_entity_poly.type
_entity_poly.pdbx_seq_one_letter_code
_entity_poly.pdbx_strand_id
1 'polypeptide(L)'
;MPETKPDQARADLDTADQAARPRKIIHIDMDAFYASVEQRDDPALRGLPVAVGGSRERGVVAAASYEARRFGVRSAMPSVTARRKCPELVFVPPRFDVYKAISLQ
;
A
#
# COMPACT_ATOMS: atom_id res chain seq x y z
N MET A 1 44.64 -43.23 18.98
CA MET A 1 43.76 -43.03 17.82
C MET A 1 42.62 -42.12 18.26
N PRO A 2 42.56 -40.84 17.86
CA PRO A 2 41.38 -40.03 18.14
C PRO A 2 40.32 -40.32 17.07
N GLU A 3 39.13 -40.70 17.53
CA GLU A 3 37.94 -40.95 16.71
C GLU A 3 37.46 -39.64 16.08
N THR A 4 37.38 -39.60 14.75
CA THR A 4 36.79 -38.50 14.00
C THR A 4 35.27 -38.52 14.18
N LYS A 5 34.73 -37.46 14.80
CA LYS A 5 33.28 -37.28 15.01
C LYS A 5 32.55 -37.19 13.66
N PRO A 6 31.62 -38.11 13.35
CA PRO A 6 30.89 -38.14 12.08
C PRO A 6 29.79 -37.06 11.93
N ASP A 7 29.64 -36.17 12.92
CA ASP A 7 28.55 -35.19 12.99
C ASP A 7 28.92 -33.80 12.43
N GLN A 8 30.22 -33.49 12.34
CA GLN A 8 30.68 -32.20 11.81
C GLN A 8 30.41 -32.05 10.30
N ALA A 9 30.52 -33.15 9.54
CA ALA A 9 30.43 -33.13 8.08
C ALA A 9 29.01 -32.85 7.51
N ARG A 10 27.95 -33.01 8.32
CA ARG A 10 26.57 -32.75 7.89
C ARG A 10 26.18 -31.27 8.02
N ALA A 11 26.70 -30.58 9.03
CA ALA A 11 26.45 -29.14 9.25
C ALA A 11 27.14 -28.26 8.18
N ASP A 12 28.27 -28.72 7.65
CA ASP A 12 29.06 -27.98 6.66
C ASP A 12 28.40 -27.97 5.26
N LEU A 13 27.60 -28.99 4.93
CA LEU A 13 26.88 -29.09 3.65
C LEU A 13 25.68 -28.13 3.58
N ASP A 14 24.97 -27.93 4.69
CA ASP A 14 23.83 -26.98 4.78
C ASP A 14 24.29 -25.52 4.74
N THR A 15 25.52 -25.25 5.21
CA THR A 15 26.09 -23.90 5.24
C THR A 15 26.58 -23.46 3.86
N ALA A 16 27.13 -24.38 3.06
CA ALA A 16 27.59 -24.10 1.70
C ALA A 16 26.42 -23.86 0.72
N ASP A 17 25.28 -24.55 0.90
CA ASP A 17 24.11 -24.39 0.03
C ASP A 17 23.39 -23.04 0.23
N GLN A 18 23.45 -22.45 1.43
CA GLN A 18 22.87 -21.12 1.67
C GLN A 18 23.68 -19.97 1.04
N ALA A 19 25.00 -20.15 0.86
CA ALA A 19 25.89 -19.12 0.29
C ALA A 19 25.68 -18.90 -1.22
N ALA A 20 25.07 -19.86 -1.92
CA ALA A 20 24.88 -19.83 -3.38
C ALA A 20 23.44 -19.53 -3.83
N ARG A 21 22.48 -19.40 -2.90
CA ARG A 21 21.09 -19.09 -3.28
C ARG A 21 20.99 -17.62 -3.73
N PRO A 22 20.55 -17.35 -4.98
CA PRO A 22 20.39 -15.98 -5.44
C PRO A 22 19.35 -15.25 -4.57
N ARG A 23 19.67 -14.03 -4.13
CA ARG A 23 18.77 -13.17 -3.36
C ARG A 23 17.50 -12.91 -4.16
N LYS A 24 16.35 -13.27 -3.60
CA LYS A 24 15.02 -12.94 -4.16
C LYS A 24 14.49 -11.72 -3.42
N ILE A 25 14.32 -10.62 -4.15
CA ILE A 25 13.76 -9.37 -3.61
C ILE A 25 12.32 -9.27 -4.11
N ILE A 26 11.36 -9.16 -3.19
CA ILE A 26 9.95 -8.96 -3.50
C ILE A 26 9.57 -7.57 -3.03
N HIS A 27 9.05 -6.75 -3.94
CA HIS A 27 8.50 -5.44 -3.64
C HIS A 27 6.98 -5.59 -3.52
N ILE A 28 6.41 -5.17 -2.40
CA ILE A 28 4.97 -5.19 -2.13
C ILE A 28 4.57 -3.75 -1.79
N ASP A 29 3.57 -3.24 -2.50
CA ASP A 29 2.98 -1.92 -2.25
C ASP A 29 1.47 -2.05 -2.08
N MET A 30 0.88 -1.18 -1.26
CA MET A 30 -0.56 -1.18 -1.01
C MET A 30 -1.28 -0.27 -2.00
N ASP A 31 -2.10 -0.89 -2.83
CA ASP A 31 -2.88 -0.19 -3.84
C ASP A 31 -3.87 0.82 -3.24
N ALA A 32 -3.76 2.07 -3.72
CA ALA A 32 -4.61 3.19 -3.31
C ALA A 32 -4.79 3.30 -1.78
N PHE A 33 -3.74 2.99 -1.01
CA PHE A 33 -3.79 2.67 0.42
C PHE A 33 -4.82 3.45 1.25
N TYR A 34 -4.74 4.79 1.29
CA TYR A 34 -5.67 5.58 2.11
C TYR A 34 -7.13 5.43 1.69
N ALA A 35 -7.42 5.42 0.38
CA ALA A 35 -8.78 5.24 -0.11
C ALA A 35 -9.30 3.82 0.19
N SER A 36 -8.43 2.81 0.07
CA SER A 36 -8.74 1.42 0.41
C SER A 36 -9.05 1.25 1.90
N VAL A 37 -8.33 1.94 2.79
CA VAL A 37 -8.63 1.97 4.23
C VAL A 37 -10.00 2.59 4.49
N GLU A 38 -10.31 3.74 3.88
CA GLU A 38 -11.62 4.39 4.07
C GLU A 38 -12.77 3.51 3.55
N GLN A 39 -12.63 2.87 2.38
CA GLN A 39 -13.64 1.96 1.83
C GLN A 39 -13.78 0.66 2.64
N ARG A 40 -12.70 0.21 3.29
CA ARG A 40 -12.74 -0.95 4.19
C ARG A 40 -13.56 -0.63 5.43
N ASP A 41 -13.24 0.49 6.08
CA ASP A 41 -13.81 0.89 7.36
C ASP A 41 -15.23 1.48 7.24
N ASP A 42 -15.54 2.13 6.10
CA ASP A 42 -16.88 2.59 5.74
C ASP A 42 -17.38 1.88 4.47
N PRO A 43 -18.22 0.82 4.62
CA PRO A 43 -18.75 0.08 3.49
C PRO A 43 -19.59 0.90 2.52
N ALA A 44 -20.16 2.05 2.92
CA ALA A 44 -20.94 2.91 2.04
C ALA A 44 -20.08 3.56 0.95
N LEU A 45 -18.76 3.63 1.14
CA LEU A 45 -17.81 4.18 0.19
C LEU A 45 -17.36 3.19 -0.90
N ARG A 46 -17.70 1.90 -0.76
CA ARG A 46 -17.30 0.85 -1.71
C ARG A 46 -18.03 1.04 -3.04
N GLY A 47 -17.29 0.94 -4.15
CA GLY A 47 -17.85 1.13 -5.48
C GLY A 47 -18.11 2.59 -5.86
N LEU A 48 -17.86 3.55 -4.94
CA LEU A 48 -17.98 4.98 -5.22
C LEU A 48 -16.62 5.58 -5.61
N PRO A 49 -16.60 6.64 -6.43
CA PRO A 49 -15.39 7.40 -6.68
C PRO A 49 -15.02 8.17 -5.40
N VAL A 50 -14.04 7.65 -4.66
CA VAL A 50 -13.50 8.23 -3.44
C VAL A 50 -12.13 8.89 -3.69
N ALA A 51 -11.93 10.07 -3.11
CA ALA A 51 -10.65 10.74 -2.99
C ALA A 51 -10.38 11.11 -1.52
N VAL A 52 -9.23 10.71 -0.99
CA VAL A 52 -8.73 11.15 0.31
C VAL A 52 -7.87 12.38 0.10
N GLY A 53 -8.11 13.46 0.84
CA GLY A 53 -7.31 14.67 0.73
C GLY A 53 -8.00 15.93 1.23
N GLY A 54 -7.36 17.08 1.02
CA GLY A 54 -7.96 18.36 1.39
C GLY A 54 -9.09 18.72 0.43
N SER A 55 -10.32 18.88 0.90
CA SER A 55 -11.48 19.23 0.05
C SER A 55 -11.57 20.72 -0.32
N ARG A 56 -10.73 21.58 0.28
CA ARG A 56 -10.71 23.03 0.07
C ARG A 56 -10.16 23.41 -1.32
N GLU A 57 -10.36 24.66 -1.74
CA GLU A 57 -9.91 25.17 -3.06
C GLU A 57 -8.41 24.98 -3.34
N ARG A 58 -7.56 25.07 -2.31
CA ARG A 58 -6.11 24.79 -2.40
C ARG A 58 -5.72 23.38 -1.97
N GLY A 59 -6.69 22.50 -1.83
CA GLY A 59 -6.49 21.12 -1.44
C GLY A 59 -5.94 20.25 -2.58
N VAL A 60 -5.36 19.13 -2.19
CA VAL A 60 -4.79 18.13 -3.11
C VAL A 60 -5.31 16.75 -2.72
N VAL A 61 -5.52 15.91 -3.74
CA VAL A 61 -5.86 14.49 -3.59
C VAL A 61 -4.61 13.73 -3.13
N ALA A 62 -4.64 13.20 -1.90
CA ALA A 62 -3.59 12.35 -1.37
C ALA A 62 -3.67 10.93 -1.94
N ALA A 63 -4.88 10.37 -2.02
CA ALA A 63 -5.15 9.07 -2.64
C ALA A 63 -6.47 9.08 -3.40
N ALA A 64 -6.50 8.39 -4.54
CA ALA A 64 -7.70 8.20 -5.33
C ALA A 64 -7.99 6.69 -5.46
N SER A 65 -9.25 6.33 -5.18
CA SER A 65 -9.82 5.00 -5.41
C SER A 65 -9.78 4.62 -6.90
N TYR A 66 -9.91 3.33 -7.20
CA TYR A 66 -9.93 2.84 -8.57
C TYR A 66 -11.11 3.39 -9.37
N GLU A 67 -12.27 3.55 -8.72
CA GLU A 67 -13.47 4.13 -9.30
C GLU A 67 -13.22 5.59 -9.70
N ALA A 68 -12.58 6.39 -8.84
CA ALA A 68 -12.19 7.76 -9.16
C ALA A 68 -11.16 7.84 -10.31
N ARG A 69 -10.23 6.87 -10.38
CA ARG A 69 -9.22 6.80 -11.45
C ARG A 69 -9.83 6.60 -12.84
N ARG A 70 -11.00 5.95 -12.94
CA ARG A 70 -11.73 5.80 -14.23
C ARG A 70 -12.14 7.15 -14.83
N PHE A 71 -12.40 8.15 -13.98
CA PHE A 71 -12.68 9.53 -14.39
C PHE A 71 -11.40 10.37 -14.60
N GLY A 72 -10.22 9.74 -14.52
CA GLY A 72 -8.93 10.40 -14.65
C GLY A 72 -8.51 11.20 -13.41
N VAL A 73 -9.13 10.97 -12.24
CA VAL A 73 -8.67 11.52 -10.96
C VAL A 73 -7.47 10.72 -10.48
N ARG A 74 -6.39 11.39 -10.07
CA ARG A 74 -5.14 10.77 -9.62
C ARG A 74 -4.60 11.45 -8.38
N SER A 75 -3.73 10.75 -7.65
CA SER A 75 -2.97 11.35 -6.55
C SER A 75 -2.17 12.57 -7.03
N ALA A 76 -1.94 13.51 -6.11
CA ALA A 76 -1.34 14.82 -6.35
C ALA A 76 -2.15 15.77 -7.26
N MET A 77 -3.39 15.42 -7.60
CA MET A 77 -4.28 16.31 -8.35
C MET A 77 -4.88 17.40 -7.44
N PRO A 78 -4.99 18.66 -7.90
CA PRO A 78 -5.75 19.69 -7.18
C PRO A 78 -7.21 19.29 -7.01
N SER A 79 -7.77 19.50 -5.82
CA SER A 79 -9.12 19.05 -5.48
C SER A 79 -10.21 19.69 -6.36
N VAL A 80 -10.02 20.94 -6.77
CA VAL A 80 -10.90 21.63 -7.74
C VAL A 80 -10.91 20.90 -9.09
N THR A 81 -9.74 20.52 -9.60
CA THR A 81 -9.62 19.78 -10.86
C THR A 81 -10.22 18.38 -10.75
N ALA A 82 -10.01 17.70 -9.62
CA ALA A 82 -10.59 16.39 -9.36
C ALA A 82 -12.12 16.43 -9.34
N ARG A 83 -12.72 17.42 -8.65
CA ARG A 83 -14.18 17.63 -8.62
C ARG A 83 -14.75 18.01 -9.99
N ARG A 84 -14.01 18.75 -10.83
CA ARG A 84 -14.42 19.04 -12.21
C ARG A 84 -14.43 17.79 -13.10
N LYS A 85 -13.50 16.86 -12.88
CA LYS A 85 -13.41 15.60 -13.64
C LYS A 85 -14.49 14.60 -13.23
N CYS A 86 -14.83 14.58 -11.95
CA CYS A 86 -15.83 13.68 -11.36
C CYS A 86 -16.69 14.49 -10.38
N PRO A 87 -17.84 15.03 -10.83
CA PRO A 87 -18.74 15.81 -9.99
C PRO A 87 -19.27 15.02 -8.78
N GLU A 88 -19.49 13.72 -8.96
CA GLU A 88 -19.89 12.75 -7.93
C GLU A 88 -18.74 12.29 -7.00
N LEU A 89 -17.53 12.87 -7.12
CA LEU A 89 -16.38 12.49 -6.31
C LEU A 89 -16.61 12.76 -4.81
N VAL A 90 -16.50 11.70 -4.01
CA VAL A 90 -16.60 11.75 -2.56
C VAL A 90 -15.23 12.10 -1.98
N PHE A 91 -15.13 13.26 -1.34
CA PHE A 91 -13.93 13.66 -0.61
C PHE A 91 -14.01 13.22 0.85
N VAL A 92 -13.01 12.46 1.29
CA VAL A 92 -12.88 12.01 2.68
C VAL A 92 -11.66 12.70 3.33
N PRO A 93 -11.81 13.28 4.53
CA PRO A 93 -10.67 13.85 5.25
C PRO A 93 -9.69 12.74 5.65
N PRO A 94 -8.37 12.97 5.54
CA PRO A 94 -7.39 11.95 5.87
C PRO A 94 -7.34 11.63 7.37
N ARG A 95 -7.37 10.34 7.72
CA ARG A 95 -7.20 9.80 9.07
C ARG A 95 -5.78 9.24 9.29
N PHE A 96 -4.78 10.11 9.34
CA PHE A 96 -3.36 9.70 9.37
C PHE A 96 -2.99 8.77 10.53
N ASP A 97 -3.60 8.93 11.71
CA ASP A 97 -3.36 8.06 12.86
C ASP A 97 -3.78 6.61 12.56
N VAL A 98 -4.92 6.44 11.88
CA VAL A 98 -5.43 5.13 11.46
C VAL A 98 -4.54 4.51 10.38
N TYR A 99 -4.11 5.30 9.40
CA TYR A 99 -3.23 4.82 8.34
C TYR A 99 -1.89 4.33 8.89
N LYS A 100 -1.34 5.03 9.88
CA LYS A 100 -0.11 4.63 10.56
C LYS A 100 -0.30 3.31 11.33
N ALA A 101 -1.43 3.15 12.03
CA ALA A 101 -1.73 1.93 12.76
C ALA A 101 -1.88 0.71 11.82
N ILE A 102 -2.51 0.89 10.65
CA ILE A 102 -2.70 -0.19 9.67
C ILE A 102 -1.39 -0.59 8.99
N SER A 103 -0.49 0.37 8.73
CA SER A 103 0.83 0.11 8.14
C SER A 103 1.73 -0.78 9.01
N LEU A 104 1.39 -0.97 10.29
CA LEU A 104 2.11 -1.83 11.23
C LEU A 104 1.51 -3.24 11.38
N GLN A 105 0.42 -3.54 10.66
CA GLN A 105 -0.23 -4.86 10.64
C GLN A 105 0.44 -5.78 9.62
#